data_AF-A0AAD9IN31-F1
#
_entry.id   AF-A0AAD9IN31-F1
#
_cell.length_a   1.000
_cell.length_b   1.000
_cell.length_c   1.000
_cell.angle_alpha   90.00
_cell.angle_beta   90.00
_cell.angle_gamma   90.00
#
_symmetry.space_group_name_H-M   'P 1'
#
loop_
_entity.id
_entity.type
_entity.pdbx_description
1 polymer ?
#
loop_
_entity_poly.entity_id
_entity_poly.type
_entity_poly.pdbx_seq_one_letter_code
_entity_poly.pdbx_strand_id
1 'polypeptide(L)'
;MRRINASQITDPMRPPEGYSITIRHSMIAEVEYYRNHHWRCERCGNEVRRSMNRPPQEADCWRRAGAACRDNRCAWHMHLRFCGGQYIKVKEPEPKAKGKQERRQPDSAGKQCYKQEDDHIIDLTD
;
A
#
# COMPACT_ATOMS: atom_id res chain seq x y z
N MET A 1 -7.43 31.54 5.18
CA MET A 1 -6.24 30.82 4.65
C MET A 1 -5.75 31.28 3.27
N ARG A 2 -6.52 31.93 2.38
CA ARG A 2 -6.04 32.28 1.02
C ARG A 2 -4.81 33.19 0.97
N ARG A 3 -4.63 34.07 1.95
CA ARG A 3 -3.52 35.04 1.99
C ARG A 3 -2.13 34.40 2.13
N ILE A 4 -2.02 33.21 2.71
CA ILE A 4 -0.74 32.52 2.91
C ILE A 4 -0.28 31.88 1.59
N ASN A 5 -1.19 31.17 0.91
CA ASN A 5 -0.88 30.54 -0.39
C ASN A 5 -0.69 31.57 -1.50
N ALA A 6 -1.35 32.75 -1.40
CA ALA A 6 -1.27 33.82 -2.38
C ALA A 6 -0.26 34.93 -2.01
N SER A 7 0.55 34.76 -0.97
CA SER A 7 1.52 35.80 -0.60
C SER A 7 2.60 35.90 -1.69
N GLN A 8 2.92 37.12 -2.11
CA GLN A 8 3.93 37.40 -3.13
C GLN A 8 5.28 37.85 -2.53
N ILE A 9 5.39 37.80 -1.20
CA ILE A 9 6.63 38.10 -0.49
C ILE A 9 7.68 37.08 -0.92
N THR A 10 8.85 37.57 -1.31
CA THR A 10 10.00 36.75 -1.69
C THR A 10 10.63 36.14 -0.44
N ASP A 11 10.57 34.81 -0.33
CA ASP A 11 11.19 34.03 0.72
C ASP A 11 12.19 33.06 0.06
N PRO A 12 13.49 33.11 0.40
CA PRO A 12 14.50 32.19 -0.15
C PRO A 12 14.20 30.71 0.09
N MET A 13 13.41 30.37 1.12
CA MET A 13 13.07 28.98 1.49
C MET A 13 11.73 28.54 0.90
N ARG A 14 11.07 29.38 0.09
CA ARG A 14 9.82 29.04 -0.56
C ARG A 14 10.06 28.01 -1.69
N PRO A 15 9.24 26.94 -1.77
CA PRO A 15 9.27 26.04 -2.91
C PRO A 15 8.98 26.79 -4.22
N PRO A 16 9.57 26.38 -5.37
CA PRO A 16 9.35 27.03 -6.66
C PRO A 16 7.86 27.06 -7.06
N GLU A 17 7.11 26.03 -6.68
CA GLU A 17 5.67 25.88 -6.92
C GLU A 17 4.79 26.74 -5.97
N GLY A 18 5.38 27.35 -4.94
CA GLY A 18 4.67 28.07 -3.87
C GLY A 18 4.13 27.16 -2.74
N TYR A 19 3.26 27.70 -1.89
CA TYR A 19 2.61 26.96 -0.81
C TYR A 19 1.19 26.51 -1.19
N SER A 20 0.85 25.27 -0.86
CA SER A 20 -0.50 24.69 -1.05
C SER A 20 -1.12 24.29 0.30
N ILE A 21 -1.16 25.21 1.26
CA ILE A 21 -1.65 24.91 2.62
C ILE A 21 -3.17 24.80 2.61
N THR A 22 -3.67 23.63 2.98
CA THR A 22 -5.10 23.32 3.12
C THR A 22 -5.47 23.13 4.59
N ILE A 23 -6.75 23.30 4.94
CA ILE A 23 -7.24 23.11 6.33
C ILE A 23 -7.06 21.64 6.78
N ARG A 24 -7.12 20.71 5.83
CA ARG A 24 -6.95 19.27 6.04
C ARG A 24 -5.64 18.81 5.43
N HIS A 25 -5.00 17.79 6.02
CA HIS A 25 -3.85 17.12 5.42
C HIS A 25 -4.30 16.28 4.22
N SER A 26 -3.63 16.44 3.08
CA SER A 26 -3.84 15.61 1.89
C SER A 26 -2.56 14.85 1.55
N MET A 27 -2.54 13.54 1.80
CA MET A 27 -1.41 12.65 1.46
C MET A 27 -1.57 12.05 0.05
N ILE A 28 -2.21 12.76 -0.88
CA ILE A 28 -2.52 12.22 -2.22
C ILE A 28 -1.21 11.92 -2.97
N ALA A 29 -0.26 12.85 -2.96
CA ALA A 29 1.04 12.69 -3.63
C ALA A 29 1.87 11.54 -3.03
N GLU A 30 1.83 11.37 -1.71
CA GLU A 30 2.53 10.28 -1.04
C GLU A 30 1.89 8.92 -1.35
N VAL A 31 0.56 8.83 -1.28
CA VAL A 31 -0.18 7.62 -1.61
C VAL A 31 0.07 7.22 -3.07
N GLU A 32 0.11 8.20 -3.96
CA GLU A 32 0.45 8.04 -5.37
C GLU A 32 1.86 7.50 -5.58
N TYR A 33 2.84 8.07 -4.85
CA TYR A 33 4.24 7.63 -4.87
C TYR A 33 4.44 6.20 -4.37
N TYR A 34 3.64 5.73 -3.42
CA TYR A 34 3.73 4.35 -2.94
C TYR A 34 2.94 3.36 -3.81
N ARG A 35 1.94 3.80 -4.57
CA ARG A 35 1.09 2.92 -5.41
C ARG A 35 1.69 2.73 -6.81
N ASN A 36 2.84 2.07 -6.84
CA ASN A 36 3.64 1.90 -8.06
C ASN A 36 3.25 0.68 -8.92
N HIS A 37 2.39 -0.21 -8.42
CA HIS A 37 1.96 -1.38 -9.18
C HIS A 37 0.63 -1.11 -9.87
N HIS A 38 0.67 -1.02 -11.19
CA HIS A 38 -0.49 -0.74 -12.02
C HIS A 38 -0.95 -2.02 -12.72
N TRP A 39 -2.24 -2.30 -12.58
CA TRP A 39 -2.91 -3.44 -13.18
C TRP A 39 -4.07 -2.93 -14.03
N ARG A 40 -4.16 -3.36 -15.29
CA ARG A 40 -5.22 -2.93 -16.20
C ARG A 40 -6.00 -4.13 -16.70
N CYS A 41 -7.31 -4.03 -16.74
CA CYS A 41 -8.14 -5.05 -17.36
C CYS A 41 -8.11 -4.92 -18.88
N GLU A 42 -7.91 -6.03 -19.58
CA GLU A 42 -7.84 -6.06 -21.05
C GLU A 42 -9.15 -5.68 -21.73
N ARG A 43 -10.30 -6.05 -21.14
CA ARG A 43 -11.61 -5.86 -21.78
C ARG A 43 -12.24 -4.50 -21.48
N CYS A 44 -12.31 -4.12 -20.20
CA CYS A 44 -12.97 -2.87 -19.79
C CYS A 44 -11.99 -1.70 -19.63
N GLY A 45 -10.68 -1.94 -19.71
CA GLY A 45 -9.67 -0.90 -19.53
C GLY A 45 -9.53 -0.38 -18.10
N ASN A 46 -10.28 -0.93 -17.13
CA ASN A 46 -10.20 -0.51 -15.72
C ASN A 46 -8.78 -0.67 -15.18
N GLU A 47 -8.27 0.40 -14.57
CA GLU A 47 -6.93 0.42 -13.97
C GLU A 47 -7.03 0.39 -12.43
N VAL A 48 -6.25 -0.49 -11.83
CA VAL A 48 -6.14 -0.68 -10.38
C VAL A 48 -4.70 -0.46 -9.96
N ARG A 49 -4.49 0.44 -9.00
CA ARG A 49 -3.17 0.84 -8.52
C ARG A 49 -2.95 0.40 -7.08
N ARG A 50 -1.81 -0.23 -6.82
CA ARG A 50 -1.49 -0.87 -5.54
C ARG A 50 -0.07 -0.60 -5.10
N SER A 51 0.15 -0.65 -3.80
CA SER A 51 1.48 -0.53 -3.20
C SER A 51 2.25 -1.85 -3.16
N MET A 52 1.55 -2.99 -3.22
CA MET A 52 2.16 -4.31 -3.30
C MET A 52 1.97 -4.90 -4.70
N ASN A 53 2.93 -5.73 -5.13
CA ASN A 53 2.87 -6.49 -6.38
C ASN A 53 1.89 -7.67 -6.27
N ARG A 54 0.61 -7.35 -6.09
CA ARG A 54 -0.50 -8.28 -5.86
C ARG A 54 -1.53 -8.01 -6.95
N PRO A 55 -1.81 -8.95 -7.88
CA PRO A 55 -2.92 -8.76 -8.81
C PRO A 55 -4.24 -8.66 -8.03
N PRO A 56 -5.20 -7.91 -8.56
CA PRO A 56 -6.56 -7.94 -8.05
C PRO A 56 -7.08 -9.37 -7.93
N GLN A 57 -7.67 -9.71 -6.78
CA GLN A 57 -8.16 -11.05 -6.48
C GLN A 57 -9.36 -11.03 -5.51
N GLU A 58 -9.95 -12.19 -5.28
CA GLU A 58 -11.13 -12.37 -4.42
C GLU A 58 -10.96 -11.85 -2.99
N ALA A 59 -9.75 -11.96 -2.45
CA ALA A 59 -9.39 -11.46 -1.13
C ALA A 59 -9.48 -9.92 -1.01
N ASP A 60 -9.60 -9.19 -2.12
CA ASP A 60 -9.80 -7.73 -2.12
C ASP A 60 -11.27 -7.33 -1.90
N CYS A 61 -12.16 -8.30 -1.71
CA CYS A 61 -13.49 -8.05 -1.19
C CYS A 61 -13.40 -7.46 0.22
N TRP A 62 -13.93 -6.25 0.42
CA TRP A 62 -14.00 -5.57 1.72
C TRP A 62 -14.58 -6.46 2.83
N ARG A 63 -15.64 -7.23 2.52
CA ARG A 63 -16.31 -8.12 3.48
C ARG A 63 -15.65 -9.49 3.60
N ARG A 64 -14.62 -9.78 2.80
CA ARG A 64 -13.93 -11.08 2.76
C ARG A 64 -14.89 -12.28 2.65
N ALA A 65 -16.05 -12.06 2.03
CA ALA A 65 -17.15 -13.03 1.95
C ALA A 65 -16.92 -14.14 0.90
N GLY A 66 -15.73 -14.18 0.30
CA GLY A 66 -15.39 -15.07 -0.80
C GLY A 66 -16.37 -15.00 -1.97
N ALA A 67 -16.51 -16.10 -2.70
CA ALA A 67 -17.31 -16.25 -3.92
C ALA A 67 -18.82 -15.99 -3.68
N ALA A 68 -19.27 -16.06 -2.43
CA ALA A 68 -20.64 -15.78 -2.04
C ALA A 68 -20.95 -14.28 -1.94
N CYS A 69 -19.98 -13.39 -2.14
CA CYS A 69 -20.22 -11.94 -2.06
C CYS A 69 -21.24 -11.49 -3.11
N ARG A 70 -22.39 -10.99 -2.66
CA ARG A 70 -23.46 -10.42 -3.52
C ARG A 70 -23.57 -8.90 -3.41
N ASP A 71 -22.67 -8.25 -2.68
CA ASP A 71 -22.70 -6.80 -2.51
C ASP A 71 -22.29 -6.06 -3.78
N ASN A 72 -23.19 -5.19 -4.25
CA ASN A 72 -22.91 -4.32 -5.40
C ASN A 72 -21.80 -3.29 -5.13
N ARG A 73 -21.45 -3.05 -3.85
CA ARG A 73 -20.31 -2.21 -3.45
C ARG A 73 -18.97 -2.91 -3.59
N CYS A 74 -18.95 -4.23 -3.80
CA CYS A 74 -17.71 -4.98 -3.97
C CYS A 74 -17.20 -4.84 -5.41
N ALA A 75 -16.22 -3.96 -5.62
CA ALA A 75 -15.65 -3.69 -6.93
C ALA A 75 -15.08 -4.96 -7.62
N TRP A 76 -14.42 -5.85 -6.87
CA TRP A 76 -13.85 -7.08 -7.43
C TRP A 76 -14.93 -8.02 -7.98
N HIS A 77 -15.94 -8.37 -7.18
CA HIS A 77 -17.00 -9.29 -7.61
C HIS A 77 -17.88 -8.68 -8.70
N MET A 78 -18.11 -7.36 -8.66
CA MET A 78 -18.82 -6.67 -9.73
C MET A 78 -18.05 -6.71 -11.04
N HIS A 79 -16.73 -6.45 -11.00
CA HIS A 79 -15.90 -6.61 -12.19
C HIS A 79 -15.95 -8.04 -12.72
N LEU A 80 -15.82 -9.05 -11.85
CA LEU A 80 -15.84 -10.44 -12.25
C LEU A 80 -17.17 -10.84 -12.93
N ARG A 81 -18.31 -10.33 -12.42
CA ARG A 81 -19.65 -10.60 -12.98
C ARG A 81 -19.93 -9.88 -14.29
N PHE A 82 -19.59 -8.59 -14.39
CA PHE A 82 -19.95 -7.76 -15.54
C PHE A 82 -18.91 -7.77 -16.66
N CYS A 83 -17.63 -7.82 -16.31
CA CYS A 83 -16.55 -7.79 -17.29
C CYS A 83 -15.96 -9.19 -17.52
N GLY A 84 -15.67 -9.91 -16.42
CA GLY A 84 -15.01 -11.22 -16.46
C GLY A 84 -13.60 -11.20 -17.09
N GLY A 85 -13.03 -10.01 -17.31
CA GLY A 85 -11.70 -9.85 -17.89
C GLY A 85 -10.59 -10.10 -16.86
N GLN A 86 -9.40 -10.43 -17.36
CA GLN A 86 -8.20 -10.59 -16.55
C GLN A 86 -7.44 -9.26 -16.43
N TYR A 87 -6.72 -9.10 -15.31
CA TYR A 87 -5.87 -7.93 -15.07
C TYR A 87 -4.44 -8.25 -15.46
N ILE A 88 -3.89 -7.46 -16.38
CA ILE A 88 -2.48 -7.52 -16.78
C ILE A 88 -1.68 -6.43 -16.08
N LYS A 89 -0.42 -6.72 -15.75
CA LYS A 89 0.50 -5.77 -15.13
C LYS A 89 0.99 -4.79 -16.20
N VAL A 90 0.75 -3.49 -16.01
CA VAL A 90 1.10 -2.45 -16.98
C VAL A 90 2.42 -1.76 -16.64
N LYS A 91 2.66 -1.52 -15.34
CA LYS A 91 3.85 -0.81 -14.87
C LYS A 91 4.54 -1.57 -13.75
N GLU A 92 5.83 -1.81 -13.94
CA GLU A 92 6.78 -2.19 -12.92
C GLU A 92 7.53 -0.92 -12.49
N PRO A 93 7.68 -0.63 -11.18
CA PRO A 93 8.59 0.43 -10.74
C PRO A 93 10.01 0.12 -11.23
N GLU A 94 10.79 1.16 -11.53
CA GLU A 94 12.21 1.00 -11.83
C GLU A 94 12.87 0.22 -10.68
N PRO A 95 13.68 -0.81 -10.98
CA PRO A 95 14.36 -1.56 -9.94
C PRO A 95 15.26 -0.58 -9.18
N LYS A 96 15.02 -0.44 -7.87
CA LYS A 96 15.95 0.29 -7.01
C LYS A 96 17.33 -0.29 -7.23
N ALA A 97 18.29 0.53 -7.68
CA ALA A 97 19.67 0.11 -7.81
C ALA A 97 20.08 -0.56 -6.50
N LYS A 98 20.49 -1.83 -6.57
CA LYS A 98 20.95 -2.57 -5.41
C LYS A 98 22.20 -1.87 -4.90
N GLY A 99 22.06 -0.96 -3.94
CA GLY A 99 23.18 -0.49 -3.15
C GLY A 99 23.87 -1.72 -2.57
N LYS A 100 25.16 -1.88 -2.85
CA LYS A 100 25.98 -2.94 -2.28
C LYS A 100 25.83 -2.88 -0.75
N GLN A 101 25.04 -3.78 -0.18
CA GLN A 101 25.18 -4.11 1.23
C GLN A 101 26.50 -4.90 1.32
N GLU A 102 27.58 -4.23 1.70
CA GLU A 102 28.76 -4.93 2.21
C GLU A 102 28.29 -5.79 3.38
N ARG A 103 28.30 -7.10 3.16
CA ARG A 103 28.08 -8.10 4.20
C ARG A 103 29.21 -7.93 5.21
N ARG A 104 28.97 -7.26 6.33
CA ARG A 104 29.82 -7.45 7.51
C ARG A 104 29.69 -8.92 7.92
N GLN A 105 30.82 -9.60 7.96
CA GLN A 105 30.93 -11.01 8.33
C GLN A 105 30.41 -11.18 9.78
N PRO A 106 29.60 -12.21 10.07
CA PRO A 106 29.21 -12.51 11.43
C PRO A 106 30.42 -13.12 12.17
N ASP A 107 30.90 -12.42 13.18
CA ASP A 107 31.79 -12.93 14.21
C ASP A 107 31.04 -13.97 15.05
N SER A 108 31.61 -15.17 15.04
CA SER A 108 31.11 -16.34 15.73
C SER A 108 31.31 -16.25 17.24
N ALA A 109 30.25 -16.00 18.02
CA ALA A 109 30.21 -16.38 19.43
C ALA A 109 28.76 -16.47 19.94
N GLY A 110 28.40 -17.62 20.52
CA GLY A 110 27.30 -17.70 21.48
C GLY A 110 26.03 -18.40 21.00
N LYS A 111 26.05 -19.74 21.01
CA LYS A 111 24.86 -20.57 21.09
C LYS A 111 24.17 -20.34 22.44
N GLN A 112 22.84 -20.18 22.45
CA GLN A 112 21.96 -20.93 23.36
C GLN A 112 20.52 -20.84 22.83
N CYS A 113 19.97 -21.99 22.45
CA CYS A 113 18.56 -22.22 22.20
C CYS A 113 17.88 -22.52 23.55
N TYR A 114 16.75 -21.88 23.86
CA TYR A 114 15.83 -22.34 24.91
C TYR A 114 14.53 -22.80 24.25
N LYS A 115 14.16 -24.03 24.60
CA LYS A 115 12.92 -24.70 24.21
C LYS A 115 11.78 -24.26 25.13
N GLN A 116 10.57 -24.36 24.60
CA GLN A 116 9.25 -24.09 25.20
C GLN A 116 9.06 -24.71 26.58
N GLU A 117 8.34 -24.02 27.46
CA GLU A 117 7.48 -24.66 28.47
C GLU A 117 6.16 -23.88 28.59
N ASP A 118 5.10 -24.66 28.79
CA ASP A 118 3.69 -24.33 28.63
C ASP A 118 3.15 -23.46 29.78
N ASP A 119 2.46 -22.36 29.46
CA ASP A 119 1.77 -21.52 30.44
C ASP A 119 0.47 -22.20 30.90
N HIS A 120 0.54 -22.84 32.06
CA HIS A 120 -0.59 -23.36 32.81
C HIS A 120 -1.42 -22.19 33.36
N ILE A 121 -2.65 -22.06 32.87
CA ILE A 121 -3.67 -21.16 33.42
C ILE A 121 -3.95 -21.59 34.87
N ILE A 122 -3.85 -20.64 35.80
CA ILE A 122 -4.41 -20.75 37.15
C ILE A 122 -5.63 -19.82 37.22
N ASP A 123 -6.80 -20.44 37.32
CA ASP A 123 -8.07 -19.78 37.64
C ASP A 123 -7.99 -19.19 39.05
N LEU A 124 -8.23 -17.89 39.17
CA LEU A 124 -8.49 -17.20 40.42
C LEU A 124 -10.01 -16.97 40.53
N THR A 125 -10.68 -17.90 41.20
CA THR A 125 -11.99 -17.65 41.83
C THR A 125 -11.80 -17.65 43.35
N ASP A 126 -12.08 -16.51 43.97
CA ASP A 126 -12.81 -16.37 45.24
C ASP A 126 -13.36 -14.93 45.32
#